data_AF-A0A7X2V3J6-F1
#
_entry.id   AF-A0A7X2V3J6-F1
#
_cell.length_a   1.000
_cell.length_b   1.000
_cell.length_c   1.000
_cell.angle_alpha   90.00
_cell.angle_beta   90.00
_cell.angle_gamma   90.00
#
_symmetry.space_group_name_H-M   'P 1'
#
loop_
_entity.id
_entity.type
_entity.pdbx_description
1 polymer ?
#
loop_
_entity_poly.entity_id
_entity_poly.type
_entity_poly.pdbx_seq_one_letter_code
_entity_poly.pdbx_strand_id
1 'polypeptide(L)' 'MDQRKYILGSVVFLLVGLYFAGIAGIQFMDDNIEQNMDIVFTNIAYSALFFGGTVYLLHLKDEKSKSANEK' A
#
# COMPACT_ATOMS: atom_id res chain seq x y z
N MET A 1 9.23 11.52 16.85
CA MET A 1 8.34 11.31 15.69
C MET A 1 7.05 10.66 16.18
N ASP A 2 5.97 11.44 16.17
CA ASP A 2 4.68 11.14 16.81
C ASP A 2 3.97 9.94 16.18
N GLN A 3 3.33 9.12 17.00
CA GLN A 3 2.51 7.95 16.60
C GLN A 3 1.52 8.28 15.47
N ARG A 4 0.97 9.51 15.50
CA ARG A 4 0.07 10.05 14.47
C ARG A 4 0.68 10.09 13.07
N LYS A 5 2.00 10.31 12.95
CA LYS A 5 2.70 10.40 11.66
C LYS A 5 2.84 9.03 10.98
N TYR A 6 3.05 7.97 11.75
CA TYR A 6 3.07 6.60 11.22
C TYR A 6 1.70 6.15 10.75
N ILE A 7 0.65 6.44 11.54
CA ILE A 7 -0.73 6.15 11.15
C ILE A 7 -1.09 6.93 9.89
N LEU A 8 -0.82 8.24 9.84
CA LEU A 8 -1.09 9.06 8.66
C LEU A 8 -0.33 8.53 7.42
N GLY A 9 0.95 8.19 7.57
CA GLY A 9 1.76 7.60 6.51
C GLY A 9 1.19 6.27 6.01
N SER A 10 0.79 5.38 6.92
CA SER A 10 0.17 4.10 6.57
C SER A 10 -1.17 4.27 5.84
N VAL A 11 -2.00 5.23 6.25
CA VAL A 11 -3.26 5.54 5.56
C VAL A 11 -3.01 6.07 4.15
N VAL A 12 -2.03 6.97 3.98
CA VAL A 12 -1.65 7.48 2.65
C VAL A 12 -1.15 6.35 1.75
N PHE A 13 -0.26 5.49 2.26
CA PHE A 13 0.25 4.35 1.49
C PHE A 13 -0.86 3.37 1.11
N LEU A 14 -1.80 3.11 2.02
CA LEU A 14 -2.94 2.24 1.76
C LEU A 14 -3.86 2.82 0.67
N LEU A 15 -4.13 4.13 0.72
CA LEU A 15 -4.94 4.80 -0.30
C LEU A 15 -4.26 4.79 -1.68
N VAL A 16 -2.95 5.00 -1.73
CA VAL A 16 -2.18 4.92 -2.98
C VAL A 16 -2.19 3.49 -3.53
N GLY A 17 -2.01 2.48 -2.67
CA GLY A 17 -2.11 1.07 -3.08
C GLY A 17 -3.49 0.71 -3.62
N LEU A 18 -4.56 1.18 -2.97
CA LEU A 18 -5.94 0.98 -3.45
C LEU A 18 -6.19 1.69 -4.79
N TYR A 19 -5.61 2.86 -5.00
CA TYR A 19 -5.73 3.58 -6.28
C TYR A 19 -5.15 2.76 -7.44
N PHE A 20 -3.93 2.23 -7.29
CA PHE A 20 -3.33 1.37 -8.31
C PHE A 20 -4.09 0.06 -8.49
N ALA A 21 -4.60 -0.52 -7.40
CA ALA A 21 -5.40 -1.74 -7.47
C ALA A 21 -6.72 -1.52 -8.22
N GLY A 22 -7.35 -0.36 -8.02
CA GLY A 22 -8.54 0.06 -8.76
C GLY A 22 -8.27 0.24 -10.25
N ILE A 23 -7.17 0.91 -10.62
CA ILE A 23 -6.76 1.05 -12.03
C ILE A 23 -6.50 -0.32 -12.65
N ALA A 24 -5.77 -1.19 -11.96
CA ALA A 24 -5.51 -2.56 -12.43
C ALA A 24 -6.82 -3.34 -12.65
N GLY A 25 -7.78 -3.22 -11.73
CA GLY A 25 -9.09 -3.86 -11.85
C GLY A 25 -9.89 -3.37 -13.06
N ILE A 26 -9.91 -2.06 -13.32
CA ILE A 26 -10.57 -1.50 -14.51
C ILE A 26 -9.90 -1.99 -15.79
N GLN A 27 -8.57 -1.97 -15.85
CA GLN A 27 -7.80 -2.43 -17.02
C GLN A 27 -7.93 -3.94 -17.25
N PHE A 28 -8.10 -4.72 -16.18
CA PHE A 28 -8.35 -6.15 -16.27
C PHE A 28 -9.76 -6.47 -16.81
N MET A 29 -10.72 -5.56 -16.64
CA MET A 29 -12.08 -5.73 -17.16
C MET A 29 -12.29 -5.11 -18.55
N ASP A 30 -11.26 -4.49 -19.12
CA ASP A 30 -11.28 -3.92 -20.47
C ASP A 30 -11.20 -5.02 -21.53
N ASP A 31 -11.91 -4.85 -22.65
CA ASP A 31 -11.90 -5.79 -23.79
C ASP A 31 -10.49 -5.93 -24.42
N ASN A 32 -9.59 -4.98 -24.15
CA ASN A 32 -8.21 -4.97 -24.67
C ASN A 32 -7.19 -5.59 -23.71
N ILE A 33 -7.62 -6.53 -22.85
CA ILE A 33 -6.78 -7.08 -21.78
C ILE A 33 -5.45 -7.67 -22.27
N GLU A 34 -5.42 -8.34 -23.43
CA GLU A 34 -4.22 -8.99 -23.96
C GLU A 34 -3.11 -7.97 -24.28
N GLN A 35 -3.47 -6.76 -24.68
CA GLN A 35 -2.50 -5.69 -24.98
C GLN A 35 -2.07 -4.94 -23.73
N ASN A 36 -2.94 -4.89 -22.72
CA ASN A 36 -2.75 -4.11 -21.50
C ASN A 36 -2.28 -4.95 -20.30
N MET A 37 -2.08 -6.26 -20.46
CA MET A 37 -1.77 -7.17 -19.37
C MET A 37 -0.47 -6.79 -18.64
N ASP A 38 0.55 -6.33 -19.37
CA ASP A 38 1.80 -5.82 -18.76
C ASP A 38 1.55 -4.62 -17.83
N ILE A 39 0.62 -3.74 -18.21
CA ILE A 39 0.23 -2.56 -17.43
C ILE A 39 -0.55 -2.99 -16.19
N VAL A 40 -1.47 -3.96 -16.34
CA VAL A 40 -2.21 -4.55 -15.21
C VAL A 40 -1.25 -5.15 -14.19
N PHE A 41 -0.31 -6.00 -14.62
CA PHE A 41 0.68 -6.60 -13.73
C PHE A 41 1.55 -5.56 -13.03
N THR A 42 1.95 -4.51 -13.76
CA THR A 42 2.73 -3.41 -13.21
C THR A 42 1.96 -2.66 -12.11
N ASN A 43 0.68 -2.36 -12.34
CA ASN A 43 -0.18 -1.70 -11.35
C ASN A 43 -0.46 -2.59 -10.13
N ILE A 44 -0.61 -3.90 -10.32
CA ILE A 44 -0.71 -4.87 -9.22
C ILE A 44 0.59 -4.89 -8.40
N ALA A 45 1.75 -4.89 -9.05
CA ALA A 45 3.04 -4.86 -8.37
C ALA A 45 3.22 -3.57 -7.56
N TYR A 46 2.85 -2.40 -8.11
CA TYR A 46 2.84 -1.15 -7.34
C TYR A 46 1.90 -1.21 -6.15
N SER A 47 0.68 -1.75 -6.32
CA SER A 47 -0.27 -1.93 -5.22
C SER A 47 0.33 -2.77 -4.09
N ALA A 48 0.97 -3.88 -4.42
CA ALA A 48 1.63 -4.75 -3.46
C ALA A 48 2.76 -4.05 -2.71
N LEU A 49 3.57 -3.23 -3.40
CA LEU A 49 4.62 -2.42 -2.77
C LEU A 49 4.06 -1.44 -1.74
N PHE A 50 2.98 -0.72 -2.08
CA PHE A 50 2.38 0.25 -1.16
C PHE A 50 1.65 -0.43 0.02
N PHE A 51 1.03 -1.59 -0.19
CA PHE A 51 0.49 -2.39 0.90
C PHE A 51 1.59 -2.95 1.82
N GLY A 52 2.70 -3.44 1.25
CA GLY A 52 3.88 -3.84 2.01
C GLY A 52 4.45 -2.68 2.84
N GLY A 53 4.56 -1.48 2.24
CA GLY A 53 4.97 -0.27 2.94
C GLY A 53 4.02 0.14 4.06
N THR A 54 2.71 -0.04 3.87
CA THR A 54 1.68 0.19 4.91
C THR A 54 1.90 -0.73 6.11
N VAL A 55 2.05 -2.04 5.87
CA VAL A 55 2.29 -3.04 6.92
C VAL A 55 3.61 -2.75 7.64
N TYR A 56 4.66 -2.40 6.91
CA TYR A 56 5.95 -2.02 7.49
C TYR A 56 5.86 -0.78 8.39
N LEU A 57 5.18 0.28 7.95
CA LEU A 57 4.98 1.49 8.77
C LEU A 57 4.17 1.21 10.03
N LEU A 58 3.15 0.36 9.95
CA LEU A 58 2.39 -0.08 11.12
C LEU A 58 3.24 -0.94 12.06
N HIS A 59 4.08 -1.82 11.53
CA HIS A 59 5.01 -2.62 12.33
C HIS A 59 5.99 -1.74 13.10
N LEU A 60 6.62 -0.76 12.44
CA LEU A 60 7.50 0.22 13.11
C LEU A 60 6.78 1.04 14.18
N LYS A 61 5.50 1.35 13.96
CA LYS A 61 4.65 2.05 14.95
C LYS A 61 4.49 1.18 16.21
N ASP A 62 4.20 -0.10 16.02
CA ASP A 62 3.96 -1.06 17.10
C ASP A 62 5.25 -1.34 17.90
N GLU A 63 6.39 -1.55 17.22
CA GLU A 63 7.69 -1.69 17.89
C GLU A 63 8.02 -0.49 18.78
N LYS A 64 7.81 0.71 18.25
CA LYS A 64 8.08 1.95 18.98
C LYS A 64 7.13 2.16 20.17
N SER A 65 5.88 1.73 20.03
CA SER A 65 4.91 1.78 21.13
C SER A 65 5.27 0.77 22.23
N LYS A 66 5.79 -0.41 21.85
CA LYS A 66 6.22 -1.44 22.81
C LYS A 66 7.43 -0.98 23.62
N SER A 67 8.46 -0.43 22.98
CA SER A 67 9.66 0.09 23.66
C SER A 67 9.37 1.29 24.58
N ALA A 68 8.30 2.04 24.34
CA ALA A 68 7.88 3.13 25.21
C ALA A 68 7.12 2.66 26.46
N ASN A 69 6.56 1.45 26.44
CA ASN A 69 5.79 0.86 27.56
C ASN A 69 6.66 -0.01 28.48
N GLU A 70 7.87 -0.38 28.03
CA GLU A 70 8.88 -1.13 28.81
C GLU A 70 9.87 -0.22 29.57
N LYS A 71 9.70 1.11 29.51
CA LYS A 71 10.45 2.11 30.28
C LYS A 71 9.57 2.81 31.30
#